data_AF-A0A940YRG7-F1
#
_entry.id   AF-A0A940YRG7-F1
#
_cell.length_a   1.000
_cell.length_b   1.000
_cell.length_c   1.000
_cell.angle_alpha   90.00
_cell.angle_beta   90.00
_cell.angle_gamma   90.00
#
_symmetry.space_group_name_H-M   'P 1'
#
loop_
_entity.id
_entity.type
_entity.pdbx_description
1 polymer ?
#
loop_
_entity_poly.entity_id
_entity_poly.type
_entity_poly.pdbx_seq_one_letter_code
_entity_poly.pdbx_strand_id
1 'polypeptide(L)'
;MPLFDYHCTACAADFERLVRASDTPTCPHCGSTALDKRVSPLAPAGKIEAIRLAHRRVADRQGLFNHYSPSERARLLKGKTV
;
A
#
# COMPACT_ATOMS: atom_id res chain seq x y z
N MET A 1 -7.59 -19.43 0.95
CA MET A 1 -6.33 -19.68 1.67
C MET A 1 -5.94 -18.38 2.36
N PRO A 2 -6.06 -18.29 3.70
CA PRO A 2 -5.60 -17.10 4.41
C PRO A 2 -4.09 -16.92 4.22
N LEU A 3 -3.68 -15.67 4.02
CA LEU A 3 -2.29 -15.22 4.11
C LEU A 3 -2.05 -14.73 5.53
N PHE A 4 -0.96 -15.15 6.14
CA PHE A 4 -0.57 -14.71 7.47
C PHE A 4 0.90 -14.33 7.50
N ASP A 5 1.22 -13.37 8.35
CA ASP A 5 2.57 -12.92 8.61
C ASP A 5 3.11 -13.63 9.84
N TYR A 6 4.36 -14.07 9.78
CA TYR A 6 5.01 -14.82 10.83
C TYR A 6 6.38 -14.23 11.15
N HIS A 7 6.74 -14.26 12.43
CA HIS A 7 8.09 -14.06 12.91
C HIS A 7 8.62 -15.39 13.44
N CYS A 8 9.76 -15.85 12.93
CA CYS A 8 10.38 -17.06 13.45
C CYS A 8 11.26 -16.75 14.65
N THR A 9 10.94 -17.30 15.82
CA THR A 9 11.72 -17.07 17.05
C THR A 9 13.08 -17.81 17.05
N ALA A 10 13.29 -18.76 16.13
CA ALA A 10 14.54 -19.51 16.03
C ALA A 10 15.62 -18.82 15.17
N CYS A 11 15.23 -18.16 14.06
CA CYS A 11 16.18 -17.48 13.16
C CYS A 11 15.90 -15.98 12.98
N ALA A 12 14.91 -15.45 13.70
CA ALA A 12 14.48 -14.04 13.66
C ALA A 12 14.02 -13.53 12.28
N ALA A 13 13.71 -14.44 11.33
CA ALA A 13 13.22 -14.05 10.02
C ALA A 13 11.71 -13.76 10.05
N ASP A 14 11.32 -12.67 9.39
CA ASP A 14 9.93 -12.34 9.09
C ASP A 14 9.55 -12.86 7.70
N PHE A 15 8.39 -13.50 7.57
CA PHE A 15 7.90 -14.01 6.29
C PHE A 15 6.37 -14.10 6.24
N GLU A 16 5.83 -14.12 5.04
CA GLU A 16 4.39 -14.31 4.79
C GLU A 16 4.13 -15.69 4.20
N ARG A 17 3.05 -16.35 4.64
CA ARG A 17 2.71 -17.70 4.18
C ARG A 17 1.21 -17.86 4.00
N LEU A 18 0.82 -18.43 2.86
CA LEU A 18 -0.53 -18.93 2.66
C LEU A 18 -0.71 -20.23 3.42
N VAL A 19 -1.63 -20.26 4.39
CA VAL A 19 -1.86 -21.42 5.26
C VAL A 19 -3.18 -22.08 4.90
N ARG A 20 -3.18 -23.41 4.74
CA ARG A 20 -4.42 -24.21 4.63
C ARG A 20 -4.87 -24.63 6.03
N ALA A 21 -6.16 -24.92 6.19
CA ALA A 21 -6.74 -25.25 7.49
C ALA A 21 -6.05 -26.44 8.21
N SER A 22 -5.49 -27.39 7.46
CA SER A 22 -4.81 -28.58 7.99
C SER A 22 -3.29 -28.48 8.00
N ASP A 23 -2.71 -27.33 7.64
CA ASP A 23 -1.26 -27.18 7.44
C ASP A 23 -0.59 -26.59 8.68
N THR A 24 0.56 -27.14 9.07
CA THR A 24 1.36 -26.58 10.17
C THR A 24 2.45 -25.71 9.56
N PRO A 25 2.40 -24.37 9.73
CA PRO A 25 3.37 -23.49 9.11
C PRO A 25 4.78 -23.76 9.65
N THR A 26 5.76 -23.77 8.75
CA THR A 26 7.19 -23.88 9.06
C THR A 26 7.93 -22.69 8.48
N CYS A 27 9.03 -22.31 9.12
CA CYS A 27 9.89 -21.25 8.62
C CYS A 27 10.57 -21.69 7.31
N PRO A 28 10.44 -20.94 6.20
CA PRO A 28 11.10 -21.28 4.94
C PRO A 28 12.63 -21.11 4.99
N HIS A 29 13.16 -20.40 6.00
CA HIS A 29 14.59 -20.15 6.13
C HIS A 29 15.33 -21.21 6.95
N CYS A 30 14.70 -21.76 8.01
CA CYS A 30 15.35 -22.68 8.94
C CYS A 30 14.57 -23.97 9.22
N GLY A 31 13.35 -24.11 8.70
CA GLY A 31 12.49 -25.28 8.91
C GLY A 31 11.83 -25.36 10.29
N SER A 32 12.13 -24.44 11.21
CA SER A 32 11.54 -24.42 12.55
C SER A 32 10.02 -24.19 12.53
N THR A 33 9.32 -24.79 13.47
CA THR A 33 7.89 -24.55 13.78
C THR A 33 7.69 -23.48 14.85
N ALA A 34 8.78 -22.95 15.43
CA ALA A 34 8.74 -21.88 16.42
C ALA A 34 8.44 -20.54 15.72
N LEU A 35 7.14 -20.25 15.57
CA LEU A 35 6.60 -19.12 14.82
C LEU A 35 5.59 -18.33 15.66
N ASP A 36 5.76 -17.01 15.71
CA ASP A 36 4.78 -16.07 16.24
C ASP A 36 3.95 -15.50 15.08
N LYS A 37 2.63 -15.68 15.14
CA LYS A 37 1.71 -15.10 14.16
C LYS A 37 1.59 -13.60 14.41
N ARG A 38 1.88 -12.79 13.39
CA ARG A 38 1.83 -11.34 13.46
C ARG A 38 0.53 -10.81 12.86
N VAL A 39 0.15 -9.62 13.34
CA VAL A 39 -0.88 -8.80 12.72
C VAL A 39 -0.23 -8.04 11.59
N SER A 40 -0.81 -8.12 10.39
CA SER A 40 -0.32 -7.38 9.24
C SER A 40 -0.36 -5.88 9.52
N PRO A 41 0.71 -5.14 9.19
CA PRO A 41 0.73 -3.70 9.40
C PRO A 41 -0.40 -3.03 8.60
N LEU A 42 -1.09 -2.10 9.23
CA LEU A 42 -2.06 -1.25 8.54
C LEU A 42 -1.30 -0.39 7.52
N ALA A 43 -1.82 -0.34 6.29
CA ALA A 43 -1.27 0.55 5.28
C ALA A 43 -1.33 2.02 5.80
N PRO A 44 -0.28 2.82 5.57
CA PRO A 44 -0.30 4.23 5.95
C PRO A 44 -1.40 4.98 5.19
N ALA A 45 -1.79 6.16 5.69
CA ALA A 45 -2.78 7.00 5.04
C ALA A 45 -2.44 7.24 3.56
N GLY A 46 -3.42 6.96 2.68
CA GLY A 46 -3.25 7.09 1.24
C GLY A 46 -2.97 8.53 0.82
N LYS A 47 -1.94 8.73 -0.02
CA LYS A 47 -1.54 10.05 -0.55
C LYS A 47 -2.18 10.37 -1.90
N ILE A 48 -3.25 9.68 -2.27
CA ILE A 48 -3.80 9.69 -3.64
C ILE A 48 -4.25 11.09 -4.08
N GLU A 49 -4.89 11.87 -3.21
CA GLU A 49 -5.32 13.22 -3.55
C GLU A 49 -4.13 14.16 -3.79
N ALA A 50 -3.07 14.04 -2.98
CA ALA A 50 -1.84 14.80 -3.16
C ALA A 50 -1.14 14.44 -4.49
N ILE A 51 -1.06 13.14 -4.80
CA ILE A 51 -0.51 12.64 -6.07
C ILE A 51 -1.32 13.18 -7.25
N ARG A 52 -2.65 13.06 -7.22
CA ARG A 52 -3.55 13.56 -8.27
C ARG A 52 -3.37 15.07 -8.47
N LEU A 53 -3.28 15.84 -7.40
CA LEU A 53 -3.07 17.28 -7.45
C LEU A 53 -1.69 17.64 -8.05
N ALA A 54 -0.63 16.90 -7.69
CA ALA A 54 0.69 17.09 -8.26
C ALA A 54 0.68 16.86 -9.78
N HIS A 55 0.09 15.76 -10.26
CA HIS A 55 -0.03 15.50 -11.70
C HIS A 55 -0.87 16.57 -12.42
N ARG A 56 -1.96 17.05 -11.82
CA ARG A 56 -2.76 18.13 -12.39
C ARG A 56 -1.95 19.43 -12.54
N ARG A 57 -1.11 19.78 -11.56
CA ARG A 57 -0.22 20.96 -11.67
C ARG A 57 0.83 20.81 -12.77
N VAL A 58 1.34 19.60 -12.99
CA VAL A 58 2.27 19.32 -14.11
C VAL A 58 1.56 19.49 -15.44
N ALA A 59 0.38 18.88 -15.61
CA ALA A 59 -0.42 18.99 -16.82
C ALA A 59 -0.82 20.45 -17.14
N ASP A 60 -1.14 21.21 -16.10
CA ASP A 60 -1.44 22.64 -16.19
C ASP A 60 -0.27 23.46 -16.77
N ARG A 61 0.93 23.22 -16.23
CA ARG A 61 2.17 23.87 -16.70
C ARG A 61 2.49 23.50 -18.15
N GLN A 62 2.13 22.30 -18.56
CA GLN A 62 2.29 21.82 -19.94
C GLN A 62 1.19 22.35 -20.87
N GLY A 63 0.21 23.12 -20.38
CA GLY A 63 -0.87 23.67 -21.19
C GLY A 63 -1.93 22.64 -21.61
N LEU A 64 -1.94 21.45 -21.00
CA LEU A 64 -2.88 20.37 -21.35
C LEU A 64 -4.33 20.68 -20.97
N PHE A 65 -4.57 21.77 -20.23
CA PHE A 65 -5.91 22.22 -19.83
C PHE A 65 -6.49 23.33 -20.73
N ASN A 66 -5.96 23.47 -21.95
CA ASN A 66 -6.42 24.42 -22.97
C ASN A 66 -7.90 24.27 -23.39
N HIS A 67 -8.50 23.10 -23.19
CA HIS A 67 -9.90 22.79 -23.51
C HIS A 67 -10.86 23.04 -22.34
N TYR A 68 -10.35 23.43 -21.16
CA TYR A 68 -11.17 23.78 -20.01
C TYR A 68 -11.41 25.28 -19.94
N SER A 69 -12.60 25.67 -19.47
CA SER A 69 -12.84 27.06 -19.11
C SER A 69 -11.98 27.48 -17.90
N PRO A 70 -11.73 28.80 -17.71
CA PRO A 70 -10.94 29.28 -16.57
C PRO A 70 -11.46 28.80 -15.21
N SER A 71 -12.78 28.72 -15.03
CA SER A 71 -13.42 28.28 -13.79
C SER A 71 -13.24 26.77 -13.54
N GLU A 72 -13.34 25.95 -14.59
CA GLU A 72 -13.10 24.51 -14.50
C GLU A 72 -11.65 24.17 -14.19
N ARG A 73 -10.72 24.87 -14.84
CA ARG A 73 -9.28 24.76 -14.59
C ARG A 73 -8.96 25.11 -13.13
N ALA A 74 -9.51 26.21 -12.62
CA ALA A 74 -9.35 26.61 -11.21
C ALA A 74 -9.88 25.54 -10.23
N ARG A 75 -11.03 24.92 -10.55
CA ARG A 75 -11.61 23.83 -9.74
C ARG A 75 -10.71 22.58 -9.72
N LEU A 76 -10.11 22.22 -10.86
CA LEU A 76 -9.20 21.07 -10.94
C LEU A 76 -7.95 21.25 -10.07
N LEU A 77 -7.45 22.49 -9.96
CA LEU A 77 -6.23 22.86 -9.22
C LEU A 77 -6.46 23.16 -7.73
N LYS A 78 -7.72 23.36 -7.30
CA LYS A 78 -8.04 23.62 -5.88
C LYS A 78 -7.76 22.42 -4.97
N GLY A 79 -7.70 21.20 -5.53
CA GLY A 79 -7.60 19.96 -4.75
C GLY A 79 -8.86 19.69 -3.93
N LYS A 80 -9.04 18.45 -3.45
CA LYS A 80 -10.04 18.16 -2.41
C LYS A 80 -9.33 18.24 -1.06
N THR A 81 -9.90 18.99 -0.12
CA THR A 81 -9.57 18.82 1.30
C THR A 81 -10.11 17.48 1.74
N VAL A 82 -9.21 16.58 2.14
CA VAL A 82 -9.54 15.33 2.84
C VAL A 82 -9.51 15.60 4.33
#